data_AF-A0A1A8E7S8-F1
#
_entry.id   AF-A0A1A8E7S8-F1
#
_cell.length_a   1.000
_cell.length_b   1.000
_cell.length_c   1.000
_cell.angle_alpha   90.00
_cell.angle_beta   90.00
_cell.angle_gamma   90.00
#
_symmetry.space_group_name_H-M   'P 1'
#
loop_
_entity.id
_entity.type
_entity.pdbx_description
1 polymer ?
#
loop_
_entity_poly.entity_id
_entity_poly.type
_entity_poly.pdbx_seq_one_letter_code
_entity_poly.pdbx_strand_id
1 'polypeptide(L)'
;MSLSLIRRGLELLNEDIKDGGKGKKKKKKQTPSSAAVMELVSTKRQGVTKQVKRLQGRHGSGKSKATVKNKRIKSAVEEFRKKQGQSQMSANLKYFTTTSSKATESDTLKILSHNLGRQSRNCTDKPVKKAKETQSVFTEEEFEEFQKEYFGRTVEKRK
;
A
#
# COMPACT_ATOMS: atom_id res chain seq x y z
N MET A 1 7.50 9.10 17.45
CA MET A 1 6.19 8.42 17.41
C MET A 1 6.25 7.24 18.36
N SER A 2 5.51 7.24 19.47
CA SER A 2 5.64 6.18 20.48
C SER A 2 4.94 4.89 20.02
N LEU A 3 5.57 3.74 20.28
CA LEU A 3 4.99 2.42 19.97
C LEU A 3 3.64 2.19 20.66
N SER A 4 3.42 2.82 21.82
CA SER A 4 2.15 2.79 22.54
C SER A 4 1.00 3.45 21.78
N LEU A 5 1.26 4.55 21.05
CA LEU A 5 0.28 5.23 20.21
C LEU A 5 -0.11 4.37 19.01
N ILE A 6 0.87 3.71 18.38
CA ILE A 6 0.62 2.82 17.23
C ILE A 6 -0.17 1.58 17.68
N ARG A 7 0.18 0.97 18.81
CA ARG A 7 -0.56 -0.17 19.38
C ARG A 7 -2.01 0.19 19.71
N ARG A 8 -2.22 1.31 20.40
CA ARG A 8 -3.58 1.79 20.74
C ARG A 8 -4.38 2.16 19.49
N GLY A 9 -3.75 2.76 18.48
CA GLY A 9 -4.40 3.08 17.20
C GLY A 9 -4.84 1.83 16.44
N LEU A 10 -4.01 0.79 16.41
CA LEU A 10 -4.36 -0.49 15.79
C LEU A 10 -5.41 -1.28 16.58
N GLU A 11 -5.43 -1.15 17.90
CA GLU A 11 -6.42 -1.79 18.76
C GLU A 11 -7.83 -1.21 18.50
N LEU A 12 -7.95 0.12 18.50
CA LEU A 12 -9.20 0.82 18.16
C LEU A 12 -9.68 0.49 16.74
N LEU A 13 -8.75 0.41 15.77
CA LEU A 13 -9.09 0.08 14.39
C LEU A 13 -9.54 -1.39 14.24
N ASN A 14 -9.00 -2.30 15.04
CA ASN A 14 -9.39 -3.72 15.03
C ASN A 14 -10.80 -3.95 15.60
N GLU A 15 -11.27 -3.14 16.55
CA GLU A 15 -12.65 -3.20 17.05
C GLU A 15 -13.65 -2.88 15.93
N ASP A 16 -13.40 -1.82 15.15
CA ASP A 16 -14.23 -1.44 14.01
C ASP A 16 -14.19 -2.47 12.85
N ILE A 17 -13.04 -3.11 12.63
CA ILE A 17 -12.86 -4.11 11.55
C ILE A 17 -13.44 -5.48 11.93
N LYS A 18 -13.38 -5.90 13.20
CA LYS A 18 -13.93 -7.20 13.64
C LYS A 18 -15.45 -7.28 13.50
N ASP A 19 -16.15 -6.15 13.57
CA ASP A 19 -17.58 -6.07 13.25
C ASP A 19 -17.88 -6.07 11.74
N GLY A 20 -16.86 -5.87 10.89
CA GLY A 20 -16.96 -5.86 9.42
C GLY A 20 -16.56 -7.16 8.72
N GLY A 21 -15.86 -8.08 9.39
CA GLY A 21 -15.15 -9.21 8.76
C GLY A 21 -15.92 -10.53 8.58
N LYS A 22 -17.13 -10.68 9.14
CA LYS A 22 -18.02 -11.79 8.79
C LYS A 22 -19.15 -11.23 7.94
N GLY A 23 -19.30 -11.75 6.72
CA GLY A 23 -20.44 -11.49 5.83
C GLY A 23 -21.77 -11.92 6.44
N LYS A 24 -22.19 -11.27 7.53
CA LYS A 24 -23.57 -11.20 7.94
C LYS A 24 -24.18 -10.25 6.93
N LYS A 25 -24.93 -10.79 5.96
CA LYS A 25 -26.02 -10.06 5.30
C LYS A 25 -26.60 -9.15 6.38
N LYS A 26 -26.57 -7.82 6.20
CA LYS A 26 -27.18 -6.87 7.15
C LYS A 26 -28.61 -7.37 7.39
N LYS A 27 -28.82 -8.14 8.46
CA LYS A 27 -30.15 -8.52 8.88
C LYS A 27 -30.79 -7.16 9.11
N LYS A 28 -31.83 -6.84 8.33
CA LYS A 28 -32.72 -5.72 8.62
C LYS A 28 -32.86 -5.70 10.14
N LYS A 29 -32.47 -4.60 10.80
CA LYS A 29 -32.62 -4.45 12.24
C LYS A 29 -34.07 -4.81 12.53
N GLN A 30 -34.32 -6.04 12.98
CA GLN A 30 -35.66 -6.51 13.23
C GLN A 30 -36.06 -5.80 14.51
N THR A 31 -37.13 -5.01 14.39
CA THR A 31 -37.79 -4.40 15.53
C THR A 31 -38.10 -5.49 16.56
N PRO A 32 -37.81 -5.22 17.85
CA PRO A 32 -37.91 -6.25 18.89
C PRO A 32 -39.32 -6.85 18.95
N SER A 33 -39.39 -8.16 19.23
CA SER A 33 -40.67 -8.88 19.31
C SER A 33 -41.53 -8.29 20.43
N SER A 34 -42.87 -8.37 20.29
CA SER A 34 -43.78 -7.74 21.26
C SER A 34 -43.61 -8.27 22.68
N ALA A 35 -43.17 -9.53 22.82
CA ALA A 35 -42.90 -10.16 24.11
C ALA A 35 -41.64 -9.56 24.78
N ALA A 36 -40.53 -9.41 24.04
CA ALA A 36 -39.30 -8.80 24.53
C ALA A 36 -39.50 -7.33 24.95
N VAL A 37 -40.39 -6.61 24.26
CA VAL A 37 -40.73 -5.22 24.60
C VAL A 37 -41.64 -5.12 25.83
N MET A 38 -42.47 -6.14 26.08
CA MET A 38 -43.33 -6.18 27.27
C MET A 38 -42.54 -6.40 28.56
N GLU A 39 -41.42 -7.13 28.52
CA GLU A 39 -40.52 -7.29 29.68
C GLU A 39 -39.91 -5.95 30.14
N LEU A 40 -39.74 -5.00 29.21
CA LEU A 40 -39.25 -3.66 29.50
C LEU A 40 -40.34 -2.72 30.06
N VAL A 41 -41.62 -3.11 29.99
CA VAL A 41 -42.74 -2.32 30.48
C VAL A 41 -43.22 -2.89 31.82
N SER A 42 -42.92 -2.16 32.91
CA SER A 42 -43.16 -2.60 34.29
C SER A 42 -44.63 -2.64 34.73
N THR A 43 -45.59 -2.22 33.90
CA THR A 43 -47.00 -2.09 34.29
C THR A 43 -47.94 -2.81 33.32
N LYS A 44 -49.10 -3.28 33.83
CA LYS A 44 -50.19 -3.92 33.04
C LYS A 44 -51.45 -3.04 32.91
N ARG A 45 -51.30 -1.72 33.10
CA ARG A 45 -52.43 -0.75 33.09
C ARG A 45 -52.91 -0.43 31.67
N GLN A 46 -54.06 0.24 31.57
CA GLN A 46 -54.55 0.76 30.29
C GLN A 46 -53.51 1.70 29.67
N GLY A 47 -53.12 1.44 28.41
CA GLY A 47 -52.11 2.23 27.68
C GLY A 47 -50.76 1.52 27.46
N VAL A 48 -50.52 0.39 28.11
CA VAL A 48 -49.30 -0.44 27.92
C VAL A 48 -49.13 -0.84 26.45
N THR A 49 -50.21 -1.15 25.75
CA THR A 49 -50.19 -1.47 24.32
C THR A 49 -49.69 -0.31 23.45
N LYS A 50 -49.92 0.94 23.85
CA LYS A 50 -49.38 2.13 23.15
C LYS A 50 -47.89 2.29 23.44
N GLN A 51 -47.46 2.04 24.68
CA GLN A 51 -46.05 2.09 25.07
C GLN A 51 -45.24 0.99 24.37
N VAL A 52 -45.74 -0.25 24.34
CA VAL A 52 -45.16 -1.37 23.62
C VAL A 52 -45.05 -1.05 22.12
N LYS A 53 -46.08 -0.46 21.50
CA LYS A 53 -46.03 -0.04 20.09
C LYS A 53 -44.99 1.06 19.81
N ARG A 54 -44.73 1.95 20.76
CA ARG A 54 -43.68 3.00 20.63
C ARG A 54 -42.28 2.39 20.75
N LEU A 55 -42.08 1.52 21.74
CA LEU A 55 -40.80 0.86 22.00
C LEU A 55 -40.42 -0.17 20.93
N GLN A 56 -41.42 -0.87 20.38
CA GLN A 56 -41.24 -1.80 19.27
C GLN A 56 -40.82 -1.08 17.97
N GLY A 57 -41.02 0.24 17.88
CA GLY A 57 -40.81 0.99 16.66
C GLY A 57 -41.79 0.62 15.54
N ARG A 58 -41.76 1.36 14.43
CA ARG A 58 -42.61 1.08 13.28
C ARG A 58 -42.12 -0.21 12.61
N HIS A 59 -42.86 -1.31 12.81
CA HIS A 59 -42.65 -2.56 12.09
C HIS A 59 -42.66 -2.34 10.58
N GLY A 60 -41.48 -2.43 9.98
CA GLY A 60 -41.26 -2.56 8.54
C GLY A 60 -41.18 -1.26 7.73
N SER A 61 -40.44 -1.35 6.62
CA SER A 61 -40.26 -0.34 5.57
C SER A 61 -41.53 -0.05 4.74
N GLY A 62 -42.72 -0.29 5.30
CA GLY A 62 -43.91 -0.65 4.51
C GLY A 62 -45.15 0.18 4.73
N LYS A 63 -45.10 1.39 5.33
CA LYS A 63 -46.32 2.19 5.52
C LYS A 63 -46.11 3.68 5.25
N SER A 64 -45.89 4.04 3.99
CA SER A 64 -46.34 5.33 3.46
C SER A 64 -47.86 5.20 3.26
N LYS A 65 -48.68 5.81 4.12
CA LYS A 65 -50.11 5.92 3.85
C LYS A 65 -50.28 6.96 2.75
N ALA A 66 -50.58 6.49 1.54
CA ALA A 66 -50.90 7.34 0.39
C ALA A 66 -52.30 7.94 0.58
N THR A 67 -52.41 9.26 0.67
CA THR A 67 -53.70 9.96 0.84
C THR A 67 -54.24 10.53 -0.47
N VAL A 68 -53.69 10.13 -1.64
CA VAL A 68 -54.28 10.46 -2.94
C VAL A 68 -54.19 9.23 -3.82
N LYS A 69 -55.34 8.84 -4.40
CA LYS A 69 -55.58 7.64 -5.22
C LYS A 69 -54.34 7.27 -6.05
N ASN A 70 -53.77 6.11 -5.75
CA ASN A 70 -52.69 5.43 -6.48
C ASN A 70 -51.29 6.09 -6.47
N LYS A 71 -51.05 7.17 -5.72
CA LYS A 71 -49.71 7.81 -5.66
C LYS A 71 -48.93 7.41 -4.41
N ARG A 72 -47.98 6.49 -4.58
CA ARG A 72 -46.98 6.17 -3.53
C ARG A 72 -45.92 7.25 -3.51
N ILE A 73 -45.69 7.89 -2.35
CA ILE A 73 -44.59 8.83 -2.16
C ILE A 73 -43.29 8.02 -2.31
N LYS A 74 -42.55 8.30 -3.38
CA LYS A 74 -41.21 7.74 -3.59
C LYS A 74 -40.23 8.56 -2.76
N SER A 75 -39.26 7.91 -2.16
CA SER A 75 -38.17 8.62 -1.48
C SER A 75 -37.33 9.35 -2.52
N ALA A 76 -36.98 10.62 -2.27
CA ALA A 76 -36.10 11.40 -3.13
C ALA A 76 -34.77 10.66 -3.39
N VAL A 77 -34.26 9.93 -2.40
CA VAL A 77 -33.04 9.11 -2.51
C VAL A 77 -33.22 7.94 -3.48
N GLU A 78 -34.40 7.30 -3.48
CA GLU A 78 -34.70 6.20 -4.41
C GLU A 78 -34.86 6.70 -5.85
N GLU A 79 -35.48 7.86 -6.04
CA GLU A 79 -35.57 8.48 -7.37
C GLU A 79 -34.20 8.91 -7.89
N PHE A 80 -33.37 9.50 -7.03
CA PHE A 80 -31.99 9.85 -7.36
C PHE A 80 -31.21 8.62 -7.85
N ARG A 81 -31.23 7.52 -7.08
CA ARG A 81 -30.53 6.28 -7.46
C ARG A 81 -31.02 5.66 -8.76
N LYS A 82 -32.29 5.85 -9.12
CA LYS A 82 -32.85 5.37 -10.41
C LYS A 82 -32.46 6.24 -11.59
N LYS A 83 -32.28 7.54 -11.35
CA LYS A 83 -31.81 8.50 -12.36
C LYS A 83 -30.28 8.45 -12.54
N GLN A 84 -29.56 7.91 -11.57
CA GLN A 84 -28.12 7.73 -11.70
C GLN A 84 -27.82 6.71 -12.80
N GLY A 85 -26.93 7.10 -13.72
CA GLY A 85 -26.36 6.20 -14.71
C GLY A 85 -25.56 5.08 -14.05
N GLN A 86 -25.28 4.02 -14.81
CA GLN A 86 -24.42 2.95 -14.32
C GLN A 86 -23.04 3.50 -13.97
N SER A 87 -22.58 3.26 -12.75
CA SER A 87 -21.25 3.69 -12.32
C SER A 87 -20.18 2.89 -13.05
N GLN A 88 -19.24 3.59 -13.70
CA GLN A 88 -18.09 2.98 -14.37
C GLN A 88 -16.92 2.72 -13.41
N MET A 89 -17.11 2.91 -12.10
CA MET A 89 -16.05 2.76 -11.10
C MET A 89 -15.41 1.37 -11.16
N SER A 90 -16.22 0.31 -11.24
CA SER A 90 -15.70 -1.07 -11.30
C SER A 90 -14.93 -1.35 -12.59
N ALA A 91 -15.41 -0.83 -13.73
CA ALA A 91 -14.73 -0.95 -15.01
C ALA A 91 -13.37 -0.21 -14.98
N ASN A 92 -13.33 1.00 -14.41
CA ASN A 92 -12.11 1.78 -14.27
C ASN A 92 -11.11 1.11 -13.31
N LEU A 93 -11.57 0.62 -12.16
CA LEU A 93 -10.73 -0.11 -11.21
C LEU A 93 -10.16 -1.39 -11.84
N LYS A 94 -10.97 -2.10 -12.63
CA LYS A 94 -10.50 -3.26 -13.38
C LYS A 94 -9.44 -2.85 -14.40
N TYR A 95 -9.65 -1.76 -15.14
CA TYR A 95 -8.66 -1.25 -16.08
C TYR A 95 -7.32 -0.96 -15.38
N PHE A 96 -7.32 -0.17 -14.30
CA PHE A 96 -6.10 0.18 -13.59
C PHE A 96 -5.38 -1.01 -12.92
N THR A 97 -6.13 -2.00 -12.43
CA THR A 97 -5.54 -3.14 -11.71
C THR A 97 -5.14 -4.29 -12.63
N THR A 98 -5.79 -4.47 -13.79
CA THR A 98 -5.49 -5.59 -14.69
C THR A 98 -4.35 -5.29 -15.66
N THR A 99 -4.18 -4.03 -16.07
CA THR A 99 -3.13 -3.67 -17.03
C THR A 99 -1.83 -3.28 -16.32
N SER A 100 -1.19 -4.23 -15.63
CA SER A 100 0.25 -4.10 -15.37
C SER A 100 1.00 -4.69 -16.56
N SER A 101 1.06 -3.96 -17.68
CA SER A 101 1.92 -4.36 -18.80
C SER A 101 3.37 -4.19 -18.34
N LYS A 102 3.99 -5.27 -17.88
CA LYS A 102 5.42 -5.28 -17.61
C LYS A 102 6.13 -5.28 -18.96
N ALA A 103 7.10 -4.39 -19.13
CA ALA A 103 7.98 -4.42 -20.29
C ALA A 103 8.73 -5.76 -20.34
N THR A 104 9.08 -6.21 -21.54
CA THR A 104 9.88 -7.41 -21.76
C THR A 104 11.18 -7.31 -20.96
N GLU A 105 11.65 -8.42 -20.38
CA GLU A 105 12.88 -8.42 -19.58
C GLU A 105 14.09 -7.93 -20.38
N SER A 106 14.13 -8.17 -21.70
CA SER A 106 15.15 -7.62 -22.59
C SER A 106 15.16 -6.09 -22.60
N ASP A 107 13.98 -5.47 -22.63
CA ASP A 107 13.83 -4.03 -22.72
C ASP A 107 14.16 -3.38 -21.37
N THR A 108 13.77 -4.00 -20.26
CA THR A 108 14.13 -3.52 -18.92
C THR A 108 15.64 -3.61 -18.69
N LEU A 109 16.29 -4.71 -19.07
CA LEU A 109 17.74 -4.84 -18.99
C LEU A 109 18.47 -3.82 -19.87
N LYS A 110 17.97 -3.54 -21.07
CA LYS A 110 18.51 -2.51 -21.97
C LYS A 110 18.40 -1.10 -21.36
N ILE A 111 17.28 -0.80 -20.71
CA ILE A 111 17.09 0.48 -20.00
C ILE A 111 18.04 0.57 -18.81
N LEU A 112 18.20 -0.51 -18.03
CA LEU A 112 19.11 -0.54 -16.88
C LEU A 112 20.56 -0.34 -17.30
N SER A 113 21.03 -1.04 -18.35
CA SER A 113 22.41 -0.91 -18.83
C SER A 113 22.71 0.49 -19.37
N HIS A 114 21.77 1.11 -20.09
CA HIS A 114 21.91 2.48 -20.57
C HIS A 114 21.96 3.53 -19.45
N ASN A 115 21.29 3.26 -18.32
CA ASN A 115 21.22 4.19 -17.19
C ASN A 115 22.31 3.93 -16.13
N LEU A 116 23.01 2.79 -16.22
CA LEU A 116 24.12 2.46 -15.32
C LEU A 116 25.24 3.51 -15.44
N GLY A 117 25.75 4.00 -14.31
CA GLY A 117 26.84 4.99 -14.28
C GLY A 117 26.45 6.44 -14.63
N ARG A 118 25.18 6.75 -14.97
CA ARG A 118 24.73 8.14 -15.15
C ARG A 118 24.67 8.93 -13.83
N GLN A 119 24.42 8.24 -12.72
CA GLN A 119 24.47 8.81 -11.38
C GLN A 119 25.77 8.40 -10.70
N SER A 120 26.42 9.33 -10.00
CA SER A 120 27.66 9.05 -9.27
C SER A 120 27.53 7.90 -8.28
N ARG A 121 26.34 7.75 -7.67
CA ARG A 121 25.99 6.67 -6.74
C ARG A 121 26.00 5.27 -7.40
N ASN A 122 25.84 5.20 -8.71
CA ASN A 122 25.79 3.96 -9.47
C ASN A 122 27.14 3.66 -10.16
N CYS A 123 28.14 4.52 -9.98
CA CYS A 123 29.50 4.23 -10.41
C CYS A 123 30.12 3.28 -9.39
N THR A 124 30.48 2.08 -9.82
CA THR A 124 31.33 1.22 -9.02
C THR A 124 32.72 1.83 -8.92
N ASP A 125 33.36 1.68 -7.76
CA ASP A 125 34.75 2.12 -7.60
C ASP A 125 35.62 1.40 -8.62
N LYS A 126 36.33 2.18 -9.44
CA LYS A 126 37.26 1.61 -10.42
C LYS A 126 38.34 0.86 -9.64
N PRO A 127 38.67 -0.38 -10.00
CA PRO A 127 39.76 -1.08 -9.36
C PRO A 127 41.03 -0.25 -9.50
N VAL A 128 41.68 0.04 -8.38
CA VAL A 128 42.93 0.79 -8.35
C VAL A 128 43.94 0.03 -9.21
N LYS A 129 44.34 0.61 -10.34
CA LYS A 129 45.41 0.06 -11.16
C LYS A 129 46.65 0.04 -10.28
N LYS A 130 47.15 -1.15 -9.95
CA LYS A 130 48.43 -1.29 -9.26
C LYS A 130 49.47 -0.51 -10.05
N ALA A 131 50.28 0.30 -9.36
CA ALA A 131 51.35 1.05 -10.00
C ALA A 131 52.23 0.04 -10.75
N LYS A 132 52.48 0.31 -12.02
CA LYS A 132 53.48 -0.46 -12.77
C LYS A 132 54.82 -0.20 -12.07
N GLU A 133 55.49 -1.27 -11.67
CA GLU A 133 56.84 -1.18 -11.14
C GLU A 133 57.70 -0.42 -12.16
N THR A 134 58.47 0.56 -11.68
CA THR A 134 59.36 1.34 -12.53
C THR A 134 60.45 0.40 -13.04
N GLN A 135 60.28 -0.09 -14.26
CA GLN A 135 61.36 -0.80 -14.95
C GLN A 135 62.50 0.20 -15.14
N SER A 136 63.66 -0.10 -14.54
CA SER A 136 64.89 0.63 -14.81
C SER A 136 65.18 0.54 -16.30
N VAL A 137 65.47 1.67 -16.92
CA VAL A 137 65.85 1.72 -18.35
C VAL A 137 67.24 1.12 -18.55
N PHE A 138 68.06 1.15 -17.50
CA PHE A 138 69.41 0.61 -17.52
C PHE A 138 69.43 -0.81 -16.98
N THR A 139 70.11 -1.67 -17.72
CA THR A 139 70.49 -2.99 -17.22
C THR A 139 71.73 -2.87 -16.34
N GLU A 140 71.90 -3.79 -15.39
CA GLU A 140 73.07 -3.76 -14.49
C GLU A 140 74.39 -3.87 -15.28
N GLU A 141 74.37 -4.60 -16.40
CA GLU A 141 75.52 -4.77 -17.30
C GLU A 141 75.95 -3.44 -17.94
N GLU A 142 75.01 -2.62 -18.40
CA GLU A 142 75.28 -1.27 -18.93
C GLU A 142 75.89 -0.35 -17.87
N PHE A 143 75.50 -0.52 -16.60
CA PHE A 143 76.06 0.25 -15.50
C PHE A 143 77.51 -0.13 -15.21
N GLU A 144 77.87 -1.42 -15.30
CA GLU A 144 79.25 -1.87 -15.16
C GLU A 144 80.16 -1.35 -16.26
N GLU A 145 79.68 -1.31 -17.50
CA GLU A 145 80.41 -0.77 -18.64
C GLU A 145 80.66 0.73 -18.47
N PHE A 146 79.61 1.49 -18.09
CA PHE A 146 79.74 2.91 -17.78
C PHE A 146 80.77 3.18 -16.68
N GLN A 147 80.77 2.38 -15.60
CA GLN A 147 81.76 2.51 -14.53
C GLN A 147 83.19 2.31 -15.03
N LYS A 148 83.42 1.31 -15.89
CA LYS A 148 84.75 1.05 -16.47
C LYS A 148 85.18 2.17 -17.41
N GLU A 149 84.28 2.71 -18.21
CA GLU A 149 84.57 3.78 -19.16
C GLU A 149 84.91 5.11 -18.44
N TYR A 150 84.14 5.47 -17.41
CA TYR A 150 84.30 6.76 -16.75
C TYR A 150 85.35 6.77 -15.63
N PHE A 151 85.46 5.68 -14.87
CA PHE A 151 86.35 5.61 -13.71
C PHE A 151 87.57 4.69 -13.92
N GLY A 152 87.64 3.99 -15.06
CA GLY A 152 88.76 3.08 -15.40
C GLY A 152 88.89 1.86 -14.48
N ARG A 153 87.95 1.65 -13.55
CA ARG A 153 87.94 0.56 -12.55
C ARG A 153 86.50 0.24 -12.16
N THR A 154 86.19 -1.04 -11.96
CA THR A 154 84.94 -1.47 -11.35
C THR A 154 84.97 -1.24 -9.84
N VAL A 155 83.96 -0.54 -9.31
CA VAL A 155 83.93 -0.05 -7.91
C VAL A 155 83.72 -1.19 -6.89
N GLU A 156 83.28 -2.37 -7.34
CA GLU A 156 82.99 -3.52 -6.47
C GLU A 156 84.22 -4.28 -5.95
N LYS A 157 85.44 -3.96 -6.42
CA LYS A 157 86.68 -4.58 -5.92
C LYS A 157 87.38 -3.69 -4.88
N ARG A 158 86.71 -3.44 -3.75
CA ARG A 158 87.39 -3.06 -2.50
C ARG A 158 86.84 -3.90 -1.35
N LYS A 159 87.60 -4.94 -1.00
CA LYS A 159 87.58 -5.51 0.36
C LYS A 159 88.30 -4.56 1.31
#